data_AF-A0A6L7MP04-F1
#
_entry.id   AF-A0A6L7MP04-F1
#
_cell.length_a   1.000
_cell.length_b   1.000
_cell.length_c   1.000
_cell.angle_alpha   90.00
_cell.angle_beta   90.00
_cell.angle_gamma   90.00
#
_symmetry.space_group_name_H-M   'P 1'
#
loop_
_entity.id
_entity.type
_entity.pdbx_description
1 polymer ?
#
loop_
_entity_poly.entity_id
_entity_poly.type
_entity_poly.pdbx_seq_one_letter_code
_entity_poly.pdbx_strand_id
1 'polypeptide(L)'
;MPSVGLAWFLFRSCTGVFFSCVLGFVSWVIVRFIMHSFFLVTPLFNEVMNICSIGIAAGVGASAGSWMLEMNRPQLARRIVLGILAGLLGAWLGFQYGKGTYIMIGMPGIPDLRGLVWGALIGANAVPILFDLVGAARQRRFQRR
;
A
#
# COMPACT_ATOMS: atom_id res chain seq x y z
N MET A 1 31.37 8.30 -5.93
CA MET A 1 30.16 7.98 -5.12
C MET A 1 29.81 6.53 -5.42
N PRO A 2 29.83 5.64 -4.42
CA PRO A 2 29.83 4.20 -4.62
C PRO A 2 28.56 3.78 -5.35
N SER A 3 28.70 2.84 -6.27
CA SER A 3 27.63 2.20 -7.03
C SER A 3 26.47 1.84 -6.10
N VAL A 4 25.39 2.61 -6.15
CA VAL A 4 24.11 2.26 -5.53
C VAL A 4 23.57 1.07 -6.33
N GLY A 5 24.06 -0.12 -5.97
CA GLY A 5 23.84 -1.36 -6.70
C GLY A 5 22.37 -1.75 -6.67
N LEU A 6 21.96 -2.52 -7.68
CA LEU A 6 20.66 -3.18 -7.77
C LEU A 6 20.24 -3.80 -6.42
N ALA A 7 21.18 -4.38 -5.68
CA ALA A 7 20.97 -4.95 -4.34
C ALA A 7 20.41 -3.93 -3.32
N TRP A 8 20.88 -2.68 -3.35
CA TRP A 8 20.41 -1.62 -2.45
C TRP A 8 18.99 -1.17 -2.78
N PHE A 9 18.66 -1.09 -4.07
CA PHE A 9 17.30 -0.81 -4.54
C PHE A 9 16.32 -1.93 -4.17
N LEU A 10 16.73 -3.19 -4.34
CA LEU A 10 15.94 -4.35 -3.96
C LEU A 10 15.70 -4.38 -2.45
N PHE A 11 16.73 -4.13 -1.65
CA PHE A 11 16.60 -4.05 -0.19
C PHE A 11 15.56 -3.00 0.24
N ARG A 12 15.59 -1.80 -0.34
CA ARG A 12 14.61 -0.72 -0.07
C ARG A 12 13.18 -1.08 -0.46
N SER A 13 13.03 -1.70 -1.63
CA SER A 13 11.71 -2.12 -2.10
C SER A 13 11.15 -3.22 -1.18
N CYS A 14 11.99 -4.16 -0.75
CA CYS A 14 11.61 -5.23 0.16
C CYS A 14 11.24 -4.70 1.56
N THR A 15 11.96 -3.72 2.11
CA THR A 15 11.60 -3.12 3.40
C THR A 15 10.29 -2.33 3.30
N GLY A 16 10.07 -1.59 2.22
CA GLY A 16 8.79 -0.90 1.96
C GLY A 16 7.60 -1.86 1.89
N VAL A 17 7.75 -2.95 1.13
CA VAL A 17 6.74 -4.01 1.05
C VAL A 17 6.51 -4.65 2.41
N PHE A 18 7.56 -4.95 3.17
CA PHE A 18 7.46 -5.54 4.50
C PHE A 18 6.67 -4.63 5.46
N PHE A 19 7.01 -3.35 5.57
CA PHE A 19 6.27 -2.41 6.43
C PHE A 19 4.84 -2.17 5.95
N SER A 20 4.61 -2.13 4.64
CA SER A 20 3.27 -2.05 4.04
C SER A 20 2.41 -3.26 4.42
N CYS A 21 2.97 -4.47 4.37
CA CYS A 21 2.32 -5.71 4.79
C CYS A 21 1.99 -5.69 6.28
N VAL A 22 2.96 -5.35 7.13
CA VAL A 22 2.77 -5.33 8.60
C VAL A 22 1.69 -4.31 8.98
N LEU A 23 1.78 -3.07 8.50
CA LEU A 23 0.82 -2.03 8.84
C LEU A 23 -0.56 -2.29 8.23
N GLY A 24 -0.62 -2.75 6.99
CA GLY A 24 -1.87 -3.15 6.34
C GLY A 24 -2.60 -4.26 7.11
N PHE A 25 -1.86 -5.27 7.58
CA PHE A 25 -2.43 -6.38 8.35
C PHE A 25 -2.85 -5.95 9.76
N VAL A 26 -2.03 -5.18 10.47
CA VAL A 26 -2.36 -4.66 11.80
C VAL A 26 -3.60 -3.77 11.74
N SER A 27 -3.66 -2.87 10.75
CA SER A 27 -4.82 -2.00 10.51
C SER A 27 -6.11 -2.80 10.27
N TRP A 28 -6.01 -3.88 9.48
CA TRP A 28 -7.13 -4.79 9.26
C TRP A 28 -7.64 -5.42 10.57
N VAL A 29 -6.75 -5.97 11.40
CA VAL A 29 -7.14 -6.60 12.67
C VAL A 29 -7.84 -5.60 13.60
N ILE A 30 -7.27 -4.39 13.72
CA ILE A 30 -7.80 -3.34 14.59
C ILE A 30 -9.18 -2.87 14.11
N VAL A 31 -9.33 -2.55 12.82
CA VAL A 31 -10.62 -2.07 12.29
C VAL A 31 -11.69 -3.14 12.38
N ARG A 32 -11.35 -4.41 12.13
CA ARG A 32 -12.30 -5.50 12.30
C ARG A 32 -12.79 -5.63 13.75
N PHE A 33 -11.87 -5.53 14.72
CA PHE A 33 -12.22 -5.57 16.13
C PHE A 33 -13.15 -4.42 16.50
N ILE A 34 -12.81 -3.18 16.10
CA ILE A 34 -13.63 -1.98 16.37
C ILE A 34 -15.01 -2.10 15.72
N MET A 35 -15.09 -2.49 14.45
CA MET A 35 -16.37 -2.61 13.72
C MET A 35 -17.28 -3.67 14.33
N HIS A 36 -16.71 -4.76 14.86
CA HIS A 36 -17.49 -5.80 15.53
C HIS A 36 -17.99 -5.36 16.92
N SER A 37 -17.25 -4.51 17.62
CA SER A 37 -17.59 -4.05 18.97
C SER A 37 -18.56 -2.86 19.00
N PHE A 38 -18.56 -1.98 18.00
CA PHE A 38 -19.17 -0.65 18.15
C PHE A 38 -20.50 -0.40 17.43
N PHE A 39 -20.94 -1.18 16.42
CA PHE A 39 -22.16 -0.80 15.67
C PHE A 39 -22.93 -1.95 14.98
N LEU A 40 -24.25 -1.73 14.81
CA LEU A 40 -25.06 -2.25 13.69
C LEU A 40 -24.55 -1.61 12.39
N VAL A 41 -23.37 -2.03 11.94
CA VAL A 41 -22.72 -1.44 10.77
C VAL A 41 -23.45 -1.90 9.51
N THR A 42 -24.01 -0.96 8.75
CA THR A 42 -24.48 -1.26 7.39
C THR A 42 -23.32 -1.83 6.56
N PRO A 43 -23.53 -2.85 5.72
CA PRO A 43 -22.44 -3.53 5.01
C PRO A 43 -21.56 -2.54 4.21
N LEU A 44 -22.17 -1.51 3.63
CA LEU A 44 -21.47 -0.45 2.89
C LEU A 44 -20.46 0.34 3.75
N PHE A 45 -20.83 0.67 4.99
CA PHE A 45 -19.95 1.44 5.87
C PHE A 45 -18.74 0.61 6.31
N ASN A 46 -18.94 -0.69 6.54
CA ASN A 46 -17.84 -1.61 6.87
C ASN A 46 -16.86 -1.73 5.70
N GLU A 47 -17.36 -1.84 4.46
CA GLU A 47 -16.52 -1.89 3.25
C GLU A 47 -15.65 -0.65 3.10
N VAL A 48 -16.26 0.56 3.18
CA VAL A 48 -15.53 1.82 3.05
C VAL A 48 -14.46 1.97 4.13
N MET A 49 -14.79 1.63 5.38
CA MET A 49 -13.82 1.71 6.48
C MET A 49 -12.62 0.78 6.29
N ASN A 50 -12.84 -0.43 5.76
CA ASN A 50 -11.76 -1.37 5.45
C ASN A 50 -10.86 -0.87 4.31
N ILE A 51 -11.44 -0.27 3.26
CA ILE A 51 -10.68 0.29 2.13
C ILE A 51 -9.78 1.44 2.63
N CYS A 52 -10.34 2.35 3.42
CA CYS A 52 -9.62 3.49 3.96
C CYS A 52 -8.51 3.06 4.91
N SER A 53 -8.79 2.17 5.87
CA SER A 53 -7.82 1.79 6.90
C SER A 53 -6.64 1.00 6.33
N ILE A 54 -6.91 0.05 5.44
CA ILE A 54 -5.87 -0.80 4.84
C ILE A 54 -5.09 0.00 3.81
N GLY A 55 -5.75 0.81 2.98
CA GLY A 55 -5.10 1.67 1.99
C GLY A 55 -4.16 2.71 2.62
N ILE A 56 -4.60 3.37 3.70
CA ILE A 56 -3.76 4.34 4.43
C ILE A 56 -2.59 3.62 5.11
N ALA A 57 -2.84 2.53 5.84
CA ALA A 57 -1.78 1.83 6.56
C ALA A 57 -0.73 1.22 5.62
N ALA A 58 -1.16 0.63 4.49
CA ALA A 58 -0.27 0.13 3.46
C ALA A 58 0.55 1.25 2.80
N GLY A 59 -0.08 2.40 2.51
CA GLY A 59 0.58 3.58 1.95
C GLY A 59 1.63 4.19 2.88
N VAL A 60 1.31 4.31 4.17
CA VAL A 60 2.26 4.76 5.21
C VAL A 60 3.40 3.75 5.36
N GLY A 61 3.11 2.45 5.41
CA GLY A 61 4.14 1.43 5.51
C GLY A 61 5.09 1.37 4.32
N ALA A 62 4.56 1.50 3.10
CA ALA A 62 5.37 1.58 1.89
C ALA A 62 6.34 2.79 1.92
N SER A 63 5.86 3.92 2.46
CA SER A 63 6.69 5.12 2.62
C SER A 63 7.73 5.00 3.74
N ALA A 64 7.47 4.22 4.80
CA ALA A 64 8.43 3.98 5.88
C ALA A 64 9.69 3.24 5.39
N GLY A 65 9.55 2.31 4.43
CA GLY A 65 10.71 1.67 3.78
C GLY A 65 11.60 2.63 3.00
N SER A 66 11.07 3.80 2.61
CA SER A 66 11.83 4.87 1.94
C SER A 66 12.51 5.86 2.89
N TRP A 67 12.30 5.73 4.21
CA TRP A 67 12.74 6.74 5.20
C TRP A 67 14.26 6.71 5.50
N MET A 68 15.03 5.82 4.88
CA MET A 68 16.49 5.78 5.05
C MET A 68 17.20 6.51 3.89
N LEU A 69 17.80 7.65 4.25
CA LEU A 69 18.78 8.49 3.54
C LEU A 69 18.25 9.72 2.77
N GLU A 70 18.60 10.90 3.29
CA GLU A 70 18.86 12.15 2.53
C GLU A 70 17.71 12.77 1.73
N MET A 71 16.46 12.41 1.99
CA MET A 71 15.32 13.10 1.36
C MET A 71 14.95 14.40 2.08
N ASN A 72 14.83 15.47 1.29
CA ASN A 72 14.22 16.71 1.75
C ASN A 72 12.78 16.43 2.24
N ARG A 73 12.40 16.98 3.40
CA ARG A 73 11.06 16.90 4.00
C ARG A 73 9.89 17.00 2.99
N PRO A 74 9.88 17.95 2.01
CA PRO A 74 8.81 18.03 1.01
C PRO A 74 8.75 16.84 0.05
N GLN A 75 9.88 16.19 -0.26
CA GLN A 75 9.91 15.02 -1.13
C GLN A 75 9.37 13.78 -0.40
N LEU A 76 9.70 13.64 0.88
CA LEU A 76 9.13 12.59 1.73
C LEU A 76 7.61 12.74 1.87
N ALA A 77 7.13 13.96 2.15
CA ALA A 77 5.69 14.23 2.26
C ALA A 77 4.94 13.88 0.97
N ARG A 78 5.49 14.24 -0.20
CA ARG A 78 4.89 13.86 -1.50
C ARG A 78 4.84 12.35 -1.69
N ARG A 79 5.89 11.61 -1.30
CA ARG A 79 5.91 10.15 -1.40
C ARG A 79 4.87 9.49 -0.50
N ILE A 80 4.72 9.98 0.74
CA ILE A 80 3.70 9.49 1.67
C ILE A 80 2.31 9.71 1.08
N VAL A 81 2.00 10.93 0.63
CA VAL A 81 0.69 11.27 0.06
C VAL A 81 0.39 10.42 -1.18
N LEU A 82 1.36 10.29 -2.09
CA LEU A 82 1.20 9.47 -3.29
C LEU A 82 1.07 7.98 -2.97
N GLY A 83 1.80 7.47 -1.98
CA GLY A 83 1.68 6.10 -1.50
C GLY A 83 0.32 5.81 -0.87
N ILE A 84 -0.22 6.74 -0.08
CA ILE A 84 -1.58 6.62 0.48
C ILE A 84 -2.63 6.65 -0.63
N LEU A 85 -2.56 7.62 -1.54
CA LEU A 85 -3.52 7.72 -2.66
C LEU A 85 -3.50 6.47 -3.54
N ALA A 86 -2.31 5.97 -3.86
CA ALA A 86 -2.16 4.75 -4.64
C ALA A 86 -2.60 3.50 -3.87
N GLY A 87 -2.36 3.44 -2.56
CA GLY A 87 -2.87 2.40 -1.68
C GLY A 87 -4.39 2.39 -1.60
N LEU A 88 -5.04 3.56 -1.52
CA LEU A 88 -6.50 3.68 -1.55
C LEU A 88 -7.10 3.26 -2.90
N LEU A 89 -6.50 3.70 -4.01
CA LEU A 89 -6.92 3.28 -5.35
C LEU A 89 -6.73 1.78 -5.55
N GLY A 90 -5.62 1.23 -5.08
CA GLY A 90 -5.33 -0.20 -5.13
C GLY A 90 -6.33 -1.00 -4.29
N ALA A 91 -6.62 -0.56 -3.07
CA ALA A 91 -7.63 -1.15 -2.19
C ALA A 91 -9.02 -1.15 -2.84
N TRP A 92 -9.41 -0.02 -3.44
CA TRP A 92 -10.68 0.12 -4.15
C TRP A 92 -10.79 -0.81 -5.36
N LEU A 93 -9.76 -0.85 -6.21
CA LEU A 93 -9.74 -1.74 -7.37
C LEU A 93 -9.75 -3.21 -6.96
N GLY A 94 -8.90 -3.58 -6.00
CA GLY A 94 -8.84 -4.96 -5.48
C GLY A 94 -10.17 -5.41 -4.87
N PHE A 95 -10.90 -4.49 -4.25
CA PHE A 95 -12.25 -4.71 -3.79
C PHE A 95 -13.27 -4.92 -4.93
N GLN A 96 -13.25 -4.07 -5.96
CA GLN A 96 -14.14 -4.22 -7.13
C GLN A 96 -13.90 -5.53 -7.89
N TYR A 97 -12.65 -5.97 -8.04
CA TYR A 97 -12.33 -7.26 -8.64
C TYR A 97 -12.71 -8.45 -7.74
N GLY A 98 -12.65 -8.27 -6.41
CA GLY A 98 -13.11 -9.27 -5.44
C GLY A 98 -14.61 -9.56 -5.54
N LYS A 99 -15.43 -8.50 -5.67
CA LYS A 99 -16.90 -8.59 -5.75
C LYS A 99 -17.42 -9.53 -6.84
N GLY A 100 -16.74 -9.58 -7.99
CA GLY A 100 -17.18 -10.39 -9.14
C GLY A 100 -16.97 -11.90 -8.99
N THR A 101 -16.23 -12.35 -7.96
CA THR A 101 -15.82 -13.76 -7.85
C THR A 101 -16.65 -14.62 -6.87
N TYR A 102 -17.63 -14.05 -6.15
CA TYR A 102 -18.24 -14.74 -4.99
C TYR A 102 -19.76 -14.60 -4.85
N ILE A 103 -20.52 -14.77 -5.93
CA ILE A 103 -21.97 -15.06 -5.80
C ILE A 103 -22.15 -16.55 -5.50
N MET A 104 -21.83 -16.99 -4.29
CA MET A 104 -22.44 -18.19 -3.70
C MET A 104 -23.34 -17.75 -2.55
N ILE A 105 -24.64 -17.84 -2.80
CA ILE A 105 -25.72 -17.49 -1.88
C ILE A 105 -25.57 -18.34 -0.60
N GLY A 106 -25.29 -17.71 0.55
CA GLY A 106 -25.49 -18.34 1.87
C GLY A 106 -24.27 -18.49 2.81
N MET A 107 -23.05 -18.09 2.44
CA MET A 107 -21.90 -18.07 3.38
C MET A 107 -21.45 -16.65 3.72
N PRO A 108 -21.23 -16.31 5.01
CA PRO A 108 -20.68 -15.01 5.39
C PRO A 108 -19.26 -14.86 4.83
N GLY A 109 -19.12 -13.94 3.88
CA GLY A 109 -17.94 -13.75 3.04
C GLY A 109 -16.70 -13.29 3.82
N ILE A 110 -15.73 -14.18 3.97
CA ILE A 110 -14.35 -13.89 4.34
C ILE A 110 -13.42 -13.50 3.12
N PRO A 111 -13.77 -13.69 1.82
CA PRO A 111 -12.80 -13.49 0.71
C PRO A 111 -12.69 -12.07 0.10
N ASP A 112 -13.66 -11.16 0.23
CA ASP A 112 -13.57 -9.78 -0.33
C ASP A 112 -12.38 -8.99 0.23
N LEU A 113 -11.96 -9.33 1.43
CA LEU A 113 -10.87 -8.69 2.15
C LEU A 113 -9.49 -9.05 1.57
N ARG A 114 -9.34 -10.20 0.90
CA ARG A 114 -8.07 -10.58 0.27
C ARG A 114 -7.76 -9.67 -0.92
N GLY A 115 -8.75 -9.44 -1.78
CA GLY A 115 -8.61 -8.53 -2.92
C GLY A 115 -8.24 -7.12 -2.48
N LEU A 116 -8.89 -6.64 -1.41
CA LEU A 116 -8.64 -5.32 -0.83
C LEU A 116 -7.22 -5.20 -0.25
N VAL A 117 -6.77 -6.16 0.57
CA VAL A 117 -5.42 -6.16 1.15
C VAL A 117 -4.35 -6.23 0.07
N TRP A 118 -4.45 -7.16 -0.87
CA TRP A 118 -3.47 -7.29 -1.95
C TRP A 118 -3.49 -6.09 -2.89
N GLY A 119 -4.67 -5.57 -3.23
CA GLY A 119 -4.82 -4.36 -4.03
C GLY A 119 -4.16 -3.15 -3.36
N ALA A 120 -4.39 -2.96 -2.06
CA ALA A 120 -3.78 -1.89 -1.28
C ALA A 120 -2.26 -1.99 -1.26
N LEU A 121 -1.71 -3.18 -1.04
CA LEU A 121 -0.27 -3.44 -1.01
C LEU A 121 0.37 -3.16 -2.37
N ILE A 122 -0.23 -3.64 -3.46
CA ILE A 122 0.28 -3.40 -4.81
C ILE A 122 0.25 -1.90 -5.13
N GLY A 123 -0.89 -1.24 -4.88
CA GLY A 123 -1.05 0.19 -5.11
C GLY A 123 -0.07 1.04 -4.32
N ALA A 124 0.04 0.79 -3.02
CA ALA A 124 0.91 1.53 -2.10
C ALA A 124 2.40 1.45 -2.47
N ASN A 125 2.85 0.30 -2.98
CA ASN A 125 4.26 0.07 -3.32
C ASN A 125 4.59 0.40 -4.79
N ALA A 126 3.62 0.35 -5.70
CA ALA A 126 3.85 0.65 -7.12
C ALA A 126 4.43 2.05 -7.33
N VAL A 127 3.87 3.06 -6.64
CA VAL A 127 4.30 4.45 -6.84
C VAL A 127 5.71 4.72 -6.31
N PRO A 128 6.08 4.38 -5.06
CA PRO A 128 7.46 4.53 -4.57
C PRO A 128 8.49 3.82 -5.46
N ILE A 129 8.20 2.59 -5.89
CA ILE A 129 9.08 1.79 -6.76
C ILE A 129 9.26 2.47 -8.12
N LEU A 130 8.19 2.98 -8.73
CA LEU A 130 8.28 3.72 -9.99
C LEU A 130 9.11 5.00 -9.86
N PHE A 131 8.95 5.76 -8.77
CA PHE A 131 9.76 6.95 -8.52
C PHE A 131 11.24 6.62 -8.36
N ASP A 132 11.57 5.52 -7.69
CA ASP A 132 12.94 5.06 -7.52
C ASP A 132 13.55 4.59 -8.86
N LEU A 133 12.79 3.88 -9.68
CA LEU A 133 13.22 3.46 -11.03
C LEU A 133 13.46 4.65 -11.96
N VAL A 134 12.56 5.63 -11.98
CA VAL A 134 12.71 6.84 -12.81
C VAL A 134 13.91 7.67 -12.34
N GLY A 135 14.12 7.77 -11.03
CA GLY A 135 15.31 8.43 -10.45
C GLY A 135 16.61 7.77 -10.91
N ALA A 136 16.69 6.44 -10.78
CA ALA A 136 17.86 5.67 -11.21
C ALA A 136 18.11 5.78 -12.72
N ALA A 137 17.05 5.77 -13.54
CA ALA A 137 17.16 5.92 -14.99
C ALA A 137 17.69 7.30 -15.41
N ARG A 138 17.28 8.38 -14.73
CA ARG A 138 17.77 9.74 -14.98
C ARG A 138 19.24 9.90 -14.62
N GLN A 139 19.67 9.33 -13.49
CA GLN A 139 21.08 9.38 -13.06
C GLN A 139 22.01 8.65 -14.04
N ARG A 140 21.60 7.49 -14.56
CA ARG A 140 22.37 6.75 -15.56
C ARG A 140 22.54 7.51 -16.88
N ARG A 141 21.56 8.33 -17.29
CA ARG A 141 21.70 9.18 -18.49
C ARG A 141 22.70 10.32 -18.29
N PHE A 142 22.76 10.90 -17.09
CA PHE A 142 23.70 11.98 -16.78
C PHE A 142 25.15 11.49 -16.68
N GLN A 143 25.39 10.26 -16.22
CA GLN A 143 26.74 9.68 -16.17
C GLN A 143 27.27 9.19 -17.53
N ARG A 144 26.41 9.09 -18.55
CA ARG A 144 26.78 8.68 -19.92
C ARG A 144 27.03 9.86 -20.85
N ARG A 145 26.84 11.09 -20.40
CA ARG A 145 27.20 12.33 -21.11
C ARG A 145 28.43 12.92 -20.45
#